data_AF-A0A929K0A3-F1
#
_entry.id   AF-A0A929K0A3-F1
#
_cell.length_a   1.000
_cell.length_b   1.000
_cell.length_c   1.000
_cell.angle_alpha   90.00
_cell.angle_beta   90.00
_cell.angle_gamma   90.00
#
_symmetry.space_group_name_H-M   'P 1'
#
loop_
_entity.id
_entity.type
_entity.pdbx_description
1 polymer ?
#
loop_
_entity_poly.entity_id
_entity_poly.type
_entity_poly.pdbx_seq_one_letter_code
_entity_poly.pdbx_strand_id
1 'polypeptide(L)'
;MKFEDVDWHDQVLMKIEIDQSNSSKEDVSLKFIVLIHHRKFQLQFVDVYNLDLRMNFGIVAEETINYGIINTEDNRLLEIIGRWARLGVDLYALKCFEFNTASTNSTLKVYAKSCKLLPI
;
A
#
# COMPACT_ATOMS: atom_id res chain seq x y z
N MET A 1 13.82 8.65 -1.91
CA MET A 1 13.07 8.11 -3.07
C MET A 1 11.61 8.10 -2.67
N LYS A 2 10.73 8.62 -3.53
CA LYS A 2 9.29 8.59 -3.30
C LYS A 2 8.69 7.36 -3.98
N PHE A 3 7.43 7.06 -3.66
CA PHE A 3 6.70 5.95 -4.27
C PHE A 3 6.57 6.15 -5.78
N GLU A 4 6.25 7.37 -6.21
CA GLU A 4 6.08 7.75 -7.61
C GLU A 4 7.38 7.75 -8.43
N ASP A 5 8.54 7.69 -7.77
CA ASP A 5 9.85 7.67 -8.43
C ASP A 5 10.31 6.24 -8.76
N VAL A 6 9.56 5.21 -8.35
CA VAL A 6 9.93 3.79 -8.53
C VAL A 6 9.31 3.26 -9.81
N ASP A 7 10.12 2.64 -10.67
CA ASP A 7 9.60 1.74 -11.70
C ASP A 7 9.22 0.42 -11.04
N TRP A 8 7.93 0.27 -10.77
CA TRP A 8 7.40 -0.85 -10.01
C TRP A 8 7.37 -2.16 -10.78
N HIS A 9 7.49 -2.11 -12.12
CA HIS A 9 7.47 -3.33 -12.92
C HIS A 9 8.64 -4.24 -12.55
N ASP A 10 8.37 -5.54 -12.43
CA ASP A 10 9.31 -6.60 -12.06
C ASP A 10 9.96 -6.50 -10.66
N GLN A 11 9.61 -5.50 -9.85
CA GLN A 11 10.08 -5.44 -8.46
C GLN A 11 9.38 -6.51 -7.62
N VAL A 12 10.03 -7.04 -6.59
CA VAL A 12 9.48 -8.19 -5.84
C VAL A 12 8.77 -7.73 -4.57
N LEU A 13 7.52 -8.13 -4.37
CA LEU A 13 6.82 -8.00 -3.10
C LEU A 13 7.15 -9.20 -2.22
N MET A 14 8.00 -8.98 -1.21
CA MET A 14 8.47 -10.07 -0.36
C MET A 14 7.53 -10.37 0.81
N LYS A 15 6.98 -9.32 1.43
CA LYS A 15 6.21 -9.46 2.67
C LYS A 15 5.27 -8.28 2.88
N ILE A 16 4.13 -8.57 3.48
CA ILE A 16 3.23 -7.57 4.07
C ILE A 16 3.22 -7.79 5.58
N GLU A 17 3.48 -6.73 6.33
CA GLU A 17 3.46 -6.72 7.79
C GLU A 17 2.39 -5.74 8.27
N ILE A 18 1.52 -6.23 9.15
CA ILE A 18 0.51 -5.44 9.84
C ILE A 18 0.78 -5.62 11.34
N ASP A 19 1.12 -4.54 12.02
CA ASP A 19 1.26 -4.51 13.47
C ASP A 19 0.20 -3.59 14.08
N GLN A 20 -0.56 -4.13 15.04
CA GLN A 20 -1.62 -3.43 15.79
C GLN A 20 -1.38 -3.49 17.31
N SER A 21 -0.16 -3.88 17.72
CA SER A 21 0.17 -4.12 19.13
C SER A 21 0.08 -2.86 20.00
N ASN A 22 0.16 -1.67 19.39
CA ASN A 22 -0.02 -0.41 20.08
C ASN A 22 -1.38 0.18 19.67
N SER A 23 -2.34 0.19 20.59
CA SER A 23 -3.76 0.50 20.34
C SER A 23 -4.07 2.00 20.23
N SER A 24 -3.04 2.84 20.13
CA SER A 24 -3.20 4.25 19.79
C SER A 24 -3.58 4.36 18.30
N LYS A 25 -4.44 5.32 17.94
CA LYS A 25 -4.86 5.56 16.54
C LYS A 25 -3.68 5.87 15.60
N GLU A 26 -2.51 6.14 16.14
CA GLU A 26 -1.30 6.54 15.41
C GLU A 26 -0.38 5.36 15.06
N ASP A 27 -0.65 4.14 15.58
CA ASP A 27 0.35 3.07 15.59
C ASP A 27 -0.01 1.78 14.83
N VAL A 28 -1.05 1.78 13.98
CA VAL A 28 -1.19 0.67 13.01
C VAL A 28 -0.05 0.79 11.99
N SER A 29 1.01 0.02 12.23
CA SER A 29 2.18 -0.02 11.36
C SER A 29 1.91 -1.01 10.23
N LEU A 30 1.53 -0.48 9.06
CA LEU A 30 1.48 -1.24 7.82
C LEU A 30 2.77 -1.03 7.03
N LYS A 31 3.48 -2.14 6.77
CA LYS A 31 4.74 -2.14 6.04
C LYS A 31 4.71 -3.18 4.94
N PHE A 32 5.16 -2.80 3.74
CA PHE A 32 5.46 -3.77 2.68
C PHE A 32 6.97 -3.85 2.54
N ILE A 33 7.52 -5.06 2.55
CA ILE A 33 8.93 -5.30 2.26
C ILE A 33 9.04 -5.65 0.80
N VAL A 34 9.85 -4.89 0.08
CA VAL A 34 10.04 -5.02 -1.37
C VAL A 34 11.53 -5.13 -1.71
N LEU A 35 11.81 -5.83 -2.81
CA LEU A 35 13.14 -5.83 -3.42
C LEU A 35 13.10 -4.91 -4.64
N ILE A 36 13.82 -3.79 -4.57
CA ILE A 36 13.96 -2.84 -5.67
C ILE A 36 15.39 -2.90 -6.20
N HIS A 37 15.58 -3.30 -7.45
CA HIS A 37 16.92 -3.47 -8.06
C HIS A 37 17.89 -4.26 -7.15
N HIS A 38 17.43 -5.39 -6.61
CA HIS A 38 18.18 -6.27 -5.71
C HIS A 38 18.53 -5.70 -4.33
N ARG A 39 17.94 -4.55 -3.94
CA ARG A 39 18.08 -3.97 -2.61
C ARG A 39 16.76 -4.02 -1.87
N LYS A 40 16.80 -4.32 -0.58
CA LYS A 40 15.60 -4.37 0.24
C LYS A 40 15.18 -2.98 0.66
N PHE A 41 13.89 -2.73 0.56
CA PHE A 41 13.27 -1.53 1.07
C PHE A 41 12.00 -1.88 1.83
N GLN A 42 11.68 -1.03 2.78
CA GLN A 42 10.42 -1.00 3.48
C GLN A 42 9.59 0.17 2.97
N LEU A 43 8.41 -0.12 2.44
CA LEU A 43 7.33 0.83 2.24
C LEU A 43 6.56 0.96 3.54
N GLN A 44 6.71 2.08 4.23
CA GLN A 44 5.99 2.39 5.46
C GLN A 44 4.82 3.32 5.15
N PHE A 45 3.59 2.84 5.36
CA PHE A 45 2.39 3.65 5.17
C PHE A 45 2.02 4.35 6.48
N VAL A 46 1.65 5.63 6.38
CA VAL A 46 1.35 6.50 7.53
C VAL A 46 -0.09 6.98 7.45
N ASP A 47 -0.78 6.99 8.58
CA ASP A 47 -2.21 7.28 8.71
C ASP A 47 -3.05 6.43 7.76
N VAL A 48 -3.02 5.11 8.00
CA VAL A 48 -3.72 4.12 7.17
C VAL A 48 -5.18 4.02 7.61
N TYR A 49 -6.10 4.25 6.67
CA TYR A 49 -7.54 4.18 6.90
C TYR A 49 -8.17 2.89 6.39
N ASN A 50 -7.55 2.23 5.43
CA ASN A 50 -8.03 0.97 4.89
C ASN A 50 -6.89 0.21 4.17
N LEU A 51 -7.04 -1.11 4.16
CA LEU A 51 -6.23 -2.04 3.36
C LEU A 51 -7.21 -3.01 2.68
N ASP A 52 -7.21 -3.05 1.34
CA ASP A 52 -7.97 -4.01 0.53
C ASP A 52 -6.98 -4.94 -0.19
N LEU A 53 -7.03 -6.22 0.15
CA LEU A 53 -6.18 -7.26 -0.43
C LEU A 53 -7.07 -8.26 -1.17
N ARG A 54 -7.08 -8.17 -2.51
CA ARG A 54 -7.77 -9.13 -3.38
C ARG A 54 -6.74 -10.07 -3.99
N MET A 55 -6.51 -11.17 -3.31
CA MET A 55 -5.43 -12.11 -3.62
C MET A 55 -5.93 -13.38 -4.28
N ASN A 56 -5.21 -13.84 -5.29
CA ASN A 56 -5.40 -15.16 -5.89
C ASN A 56 -4.28 -16.10 -5.43
N PHE A 57 -4.63 -17.33 -5.01
CA PHE A 57 -3.68 -18.31 -4.47
C PHE A 57 -3.53 -19.53 -5.39
N GLY A 58 -3.24 -19.29 -6.66
CA GLY A 58 -3.23 -20.33 -7.71
C GLY A 58 -1.86 -20.87 -8.10
N ILE A 59 -0.78 -20.21 -7.68
CA ILE A 59 0.60 -20.56 -8.06
C ILE A 59 1.56 -20.30 -6.90
N VAL A 60 2.60 -21.13 -6.79
CA VAL A 60 3.73 -20.90 -5.90
C VAL A 60 4.86 -20.30 -6.73
N ALA A 61 5.06 -19.00 -6.62
CA ALA A 61 6.11 -18.25 -7.31
C ALA A 61 6.56 -17.07 -6.46
N GLU A 62 7.72 -16.49 -6.77
CA GLU A 62 8.02 -15.14 -6.29
C GLU A 62 6.99 -14.18 -6.88
N GLU A 63 6.42 -13.34 -6.02
CA GLU A 63 5.39 -12.40 -6.43
C GLU A 63 6.04 -11.08 -6.87
N THR A 64 6.19 -10.91 -8.18
CA THR A 64 6.64 -9.65 -8.77
C THR A 64 5.46 -8.69 -8.91
N ILE A 65 5.76 -7.40 -8.96
CA ILE A 65 4.81 -6.32 -9.15
C ILE A 65 4.67 -6.09 -10.66
N ASN A 66 3.44 -6.20 -11.16
CA ASN A 66 3.10 -5.84 -12.53
C ASN A 66 3.04 -4.32 -12.69
N TYR A 67 2.35 -3.64 -11.76
CA TYR A 67 2.34 -2.18 -11.66
C TYR A 67 2.15 -1.72 -10.22
N GLY A 68 2.63 -0.51 -9.93
CA GLY A 68 2.38 0.24 -8.70
C GLY A 68 2.06 1.69 -9.03
N ILE A 69 0.91 2.20 -8.57
CA ILE A 69 0.43 3.54 -8.89
C ILE A 69 -0.22 4.23 -7.68
N ILE A 70 -0.31 5.56 -7.74
CA ILE A 70 -1.18 6.32 -6.84
C ILE A 70 -2.48 6.62 -7.58
N ASN A 71 -3.56 5.97 -7.17
CA ASN A 71 -4.87 6.09 -7.81
C ASN A 71 -5.75 7.11 -7.07
N THR A 72 -5.79 8.35 -7.54
CA THR A 72 -6.58 9.43 -6.91
C THR A 72 -8.08 9.37 -7.23
N GLU A 73 -8.49 8.54 -8.20
CA GLU A 73 -9.87 8.43 -8.68
C GLU A 73 -10.55 7.14 -8.22
N ASP A 74 -9.90 6.39 -7.31
CA ASP A 74 -10.46 5.14 -6.79
C ASP A 74 -11.78 5.41 -6.04
N ASN A 75 -12.85 4.68 -6.41
CA ASN A 75 -14.18 4.86 -5.82
C ASN A 75 -14.19 4.64 -4.29
N ARG A 76 -13.39 3.69 -3.80
CA ARG A 76 -13.31 3.39 -2.36
C ARG A 76 -12.56 4.50 -1.62
N LEU A 77 -11.57 5.14 -2.25
CA LEU A 77 -10.93 6.34 -1.72
C LEU A 77 -11.96 7.45 -1.48
N LEU A 78 -12.78 7.76 -2.49
CA LEU A 78 -13.83 8.78 -2.39
C LEU A 78 -14.88 8.43 -1.33
N GLU A 79 -15.25 7.15 -1.21
CA GLU A 79 -16.18 6.67 -0.18
C GLU A 79 -15.59 6.87 1.23
N ILE A 80 -14.31 6.53 1.44
CA ILE A 80 -13.63 6.70 2.72
C ILE A 80 -13.62 8.19 3.10
N ILE A 81 -13.21 9.07 2.17
CA ILE A 81 -13.19 10.52 2.39
C ILE A 81 -14.58 11.01 2.78
N GLY A 82 -15.62 10.65 2.01
CA GLY A 82 -16.99 11.08 2.29
C GLY A 82 -17.53 10.59 3.64
N ARG A 83 -17.24 9.34 4.02
CA ARG A 83 -17.67 8.77 5.31
C ARG A 83 -17.06 9.51 6.50
N TRP A 84 -15.77 9.83 6.42
CA TRP A 84 -15.06 10.51 7.51
C TRP A 84 -15.30 12.02 7.55
N ALA A 85 -15.52 12.65 6.40
CA ALA A 85 -15.91 14.06 6.32
C ALA A 85 -17.21 14.34 7.07
N ARG A 86 -18.19 13.41 7.02
CA ARG A 86 -19.44 13.50 7.81
C ARG A 86 -19.23 13.50 9.32
N LEU A 87 -18.06 13.04 9.78
CA LEU A 87 -17.66 13.03 11.19
C LEU A 87 -16.70 14.18 11.52
N GLY A 88 -16.47 15.13 10.60
CA GLY A 88 -15.58 16.27 10.79
C GLY A 88 -14.09 15.95 10.65
N VAL A 89 -13.73 14.77 10.13
CA VAL A 89 -12.33 14.39 9.91
C VAL A 89 -11.91 14.78 8.49
N ASP A 90 -10.87 15.61 8.39
CA ASP A 90 -10.27 16.00 7.11
C ASP A 90 -9.26 14.96 6.60
N LEU A 91 -9.55 14.43 5.41
CA LEU A 91 -8.75 13.42 4.71
C LEU A 91 -8.24 13.91 3.34
N TYR A 92 -8.06 15.22 3.16
CA TYR A 92 -7.59 15.81 1.89
C TYR A 92 -6.29 15.18 1.36
N ALA A 93 -5.39 14.74 2.25
CA ALA A 93 -4.12 14.11 1.88
C ALA A 93 -4.22 12.59 1.65
N LEU A 94 -5.40 11.97 1.82
CA LEU A 94 -5.56 10.52 1.67
C LEU A 94 -5.37 10.11 0.21
N LYS A 95 -4.59 9.07 -0.01
CA LYS A 95 -4.26 8.51 -1.33
C LYS A 95 -4.56 7.01 -1.35
N CYS A 96 -4.83 6.46 -2.52
CA CYS A 96 -4.81 5.01 -2.75
C CYS A 96 -3.47 4.64 -3.39
N PHE A 97 -2.64 3.88 -2.67
CA PHE A 97 -1.47 3.22 -3.21
C PHE A 97 -1.91 1.84 -3.70
N GLU A 98 -1.91 1.65 -5.01
CA GLU A 98 -2.40 0.44 -5.65
C GLU A 98 -1.24 -0.33 -6.26
N PHE A 99 -1.18 -1.63 -5.97
CA PHE A 99 -0.30 -2.58 -6.61
C PHE A 99 -1.13 -3.68 -7.29
N ASN A 100 -0.63 -4.15 -8.42
CA ASN A 100 -1.05 -5.40 -9.01
C ASN A 100 0.15 -6.33 -9.14
N THR A 101 -0.04 -7.60 -8.85
CA THR A 101 1.04 -8.58 -8.90
C THR A 101 1.02 -9.36 -10.20
N ALA A 102 2.18 -9.73 -10.73
CA ALA A 102 2.27 -10.33 -12.06
C ALA A 102 1.91 -11.83 -12.04
N SER A 103 2.35 -12.57 -11.02
CA SER A 103 2.21 -14.04 -10.99
C SER A 103 0.78 -14.45 -10.66
N THR A 104 0.12 -13.75 -9.73
CA THR A 104 -1.24 -14.07 -9.30
C THR A 104 -2.31 -13.10 -9.79
N ASN A 105 -1.94 -11.99 -10.45
CA ASN A 105 -2.88 -10.90 -10.78
C ASN A 105 -3.68 -10.41 -9.56
N SER A 106 -3.04 -10.44 -8.38
CA SER A 106 -3.63 -9.97 -7.13
C SER A 106 -3.61 -8.45 -7.09
N THR A 107 -4.64 -7.84 -6.52
CA THR A 107 -4.72 -6.38 -6.34
C THR A 107 -4.59 -6.02 -4.87
N LEU A 108 -3.67 -5.11 -4.56
CA LEU A 108 -3.42 -4.62 -3.21
C LEU A 108 -3.63 -3.12 -3.20
N LYS A 109 -4.54 -2.62 -2.37
CA LYS A 109 -4.82 -1.19 -2.23
C LYS A 109 -4.64 -0.75 -0.80
N VAL A 110 -3.79 0.25 -0.60
CA VAL A 110 -3.54 0.88 0.71
C VAL A 110 -4.05 2.31 0.68
N TYR A 111 -4.96 2.63 1.58
CA TYR A 111 -5.53 3.97 1.69
C TYR A 111 -4.86 4.69 2.85
N ALA A 112 -3.87 5.53 2.55
CA ALA A 112 -2.99 6.17 3.52
C ALA A 112 -2.68 7.61 3.13
N LYS A 113 -2.32 8.46 4.11
CA LYS A 113 -1.96 9.86 3.81
C LYS A 113 -0.57 9.98 3.16
N SER A 114 0.34 9.09 3.51
CA SER A 114 1.67 9.05 2.88
C SER A 114 2.28 7.66 2.92
N CYS A 115 3.30 7.49 2.08
CA CYS A 115 4.15 6.31 2.04
C CYS A 115 5.62 6.77 2.07
N LYS A 116 6.41 6.18 2.95
CA LYS A 116 7.87 6.40 3.04
C LYS A 116 8.57 5.15 2.53
N LEU A 117 9.53 5.32 1.64
CA LEU A 117 10.41 4.25 1.18
C LEU A 117 11.74 4.34 1.93
N LEU A 118 12.04 3.32 2.74
CA LEU A 118 13.21 3.29 3.63
C LEU A 118 14.09 2.08 3.29
N PRO A 119 15.42 2.25 3.11
CA PRO A 119 16.31 1.10 2.95
C PRO A 119 16.40 0.30 4.26
N ILE A 120 16.52 -1.02 4.17
CA ILE A 120 16.62 -1.95 5.31
C ILE A 120 17.68 -3.03 5.08
#